data_AF-A0AAV5UZU9-F1
#
_entry.id   AF-A0AAV5UZU9-F1
#
_cell.length_a   1.000
_cell.length_b   1.000
_cell.length_c   1.000
_cell.angle_alpha   90.00
_cell.angle_beta   90.00
_cell.angle_gamma   90.00
#
_symmetry.space_group_name_H-M   'P 1'
#
loop_
_entity.id
_entity.type
_entity.pdbx_description
1 polymer ?
#
loop_
_entity_poly.entity_id
_entity_poly.type
_entity_poly.pdbx_seq_one_letter_code
_entity_poly.pdbx_strand_id
1 'polypeptide(L)'
;SSYCHGTLTFMVFSDDNINLFVQSSINTFNLWSMLLILSVVLLSTSVYATPVIGELQEFEQFRLGCGGYLCYQNTNSVSIRQAKRIVNAMEVKINQYFGEANQTAIAELYHDDCVIVDKQTQSANFGKQGVITTNSALAKGQAMVWTTTNKALDVGATHIVISGNGALFVHADNATYSGTFKQTLQRFGQQWLLIYELFDLV
;
A
#
# COMPACT_ATOMS: atom_id res chain seq x y z
N SER A 1 -1.33 -29.28 24.21
CA SER A 1 -1.22 -27.84 23.91
C SER A 1 -1.46 -27.65 22.43
N SER A 2 -2.47 -26.88 22.06
CA SER A 2 -2.79 -26.62 20.65
C SER A 2 -1.84 -25.56 20.12
N TYR A 3 -1.02 -25.90 19.13
CA TYR A 3 -0.15 -24.96 18.42
C TYR A 3 -0.91 -24.45 17.20
N CYS A 4 -1.10 -23.14 17.09
CA CYS A 4 -1.62 -22.52 15.87
C CYS A 4 -0.43 -22.16 14.97
N HIS A 5 -0.52 -22.54 13.70
CA HIS A 5 0.39 -22.09 12.65
C HIS A 5 -0.22 -20.83 12.05
N GLY A 6 0.53 -19.74 12.04
CA GLY A 6 0.06 -18.47 11.50
C GLY A 6 1.23 -17.54 11.21
N THR A 7 1.09 -16.75 10.14
CA THR A 7 2.01 -15.67 9.83
C THR A 7 1.45 -14.39 10.43
N LEU A 8 2.22 -13.71 11.28
CA LEU A 8 1.89 -12.36 11.73
C LEU A 8 2.65 -11.37 10.85
N THR A 9 1.91 -10.58 10.09
CA THR A 9 2.46 -9.47 9.31
C THR A 9 2.13 -8.18 10.04
N PHE A 10 3.15 -7.43 10.44
CA PHE A 10 2.97 -6.09 10.98
C PHE A 10 3.50 -5.07 9.98
N MET A 11 2.71 -4.02 9.78
CA MET A 11 3.16 -2.85 9.03
C MET A 11 3.35 -1.71 10.03
N VAL A 12 4.60 -1.30 10.23
CA VAL A 12 4.94 -0.15 11.09
C VAL A 12 5.24 1.04 10.21
N PHE A 13 4.47 2.11 10.39
CA PHE A 13 4.69 3.38 9.71
C PHE A 13 5.41 4.33 10.67
N SER A 14 6.46 4.98 10.18
CA SER A 14 7.15 6.08 10.86
C SER A 14 7.19 7.28 9.92
N ASP A 15 6.98 8.48 10.48
CA ASP A 15 6.86 9.73 9.74
C ASP A 15 8.15 10.13 9.00
N ASP A 16 9.33 9.61 9.40
CA ASP A 16 10.62 10.20 9.01
C ASP A 16 11.64 9.25 8.34
N ASN A 17 11.17 8.25 7.59
CA ASN A 17 11.92 7.30 6.75
C ASN A 17 12.11 5.88 7.32
N ILE A 18 12.08 4.94 6.37
CA ILE A 18 12.26 3.48 6.45
C ILE A 18 11.04 2.74 7.00
N ASN A 19 10.28 2.17 6.07
CA ASN A 19 9.28 1.15 6.33
C ASN A 19 10.00 -0.11 6.84
N LEU A 20 9.90 -0.43 8.13
CA LEU A 20 10.37 -1.73 8.61
C LEU A 20 9.27 -2.76 8.31
N PHE A 21 9.39 -3.45 7.18
CA PHE A 21 8.60 -4.65 6.91
C PHE A 21 9.20 -5.82 7.71
N VAL A 22 8.64 -6.08 8.89
CA VAL A 22 8.98 -7.29 9.64
C VAL A 22 8.01 -8.40 9.24
N GLN A 23 8.42 -9.20 8.26
CA GLN A 23 7.75 -10.47 7.97
C GLN A 23 8.50 -11.58 8.73
N SER A 24 8.03 -11.90 9.94
CA SER A 24 8.58 -13.04 10.68
C SER A 24 7.74 -14.29 10.41
N SER A 25 8.32 -15.27 9.74
CA SER A 25 7.80 -16.64 9.72
C SER A 25 8.28 -17.34 10.99
N ILE A 26 7.45 -17.32 12.04
CA ILE A 26 7.78 -17.98 13.31
C ILE A 26 7.06 -19.33 13.33
N ASN A 27 7.85 -20.40 13.24
CA ASN A 27 7.33 -21.76 13.07
C ASN A 27 6.69 -22.35 14.34
N THR A 28 6.74 -21.68 15.51
CA THR A 28 6.05 -22.11 16.74
C THR A 28 5.82 -20.94 17.71
N PHE A 29 4.61 -20.78 18.25
CA PHE A 29 4.32 -19.84 19.35
C PHE A 29 3.78 -20.56 20.60
N ASN A 30 4.15 -20.06 21.78
CA ASN A 30 3.30 -20.12 22.96
C ASN A 30 2.80 -18.69 23.28
N LEU A 31 1.73 -18.56 24.07
CA LEU A 31 1.10 -17.28 24.43
C LEU A 31 2.07 -16.26 25.07
N TRP A 32 3.16 -16.71 25.69
CA TRP A 32 4.16 -15.85 26.30
C TRP A 32 5.08 -15.19 25.26
N SER A 33 5.37 -15.88 24.16
CA SER A 33 6.14 -15.33 23.04
C SER A 33 5.38 -14.24 22.28
N MET A 34 4.04 -14.34 22.18
CA MET A 34 3.19 -13.28 21.63
C MET A 34 3.26 -12.02 22.47
N LEU A 35 3.21 -12.15 23.80
CA LEU A 35 3.22 -11.02 24.72
C LEU A 35 4.55 -10.25 24.66
N LEU A 36 5.68 -10.96 24.49
CA LEU A 36 7.02 -10.37 24.40
C LEU A 36 7.22 -9.59 23.09
N ILE A 37 6.76 -10.11 21.96
CA ILE A 37 6.89 -9.42 20.66
C ILE A 37 5.97 -8.20 20.61
N LEU A 38 4.75 -8.31 21.14
CA LEU A 38 3.82 -7.18 21.24
C LEU A 38 4.38 -6.06 22.13
N SER A 39 5.09 -6.41 23.22
CA SER A 39 5.66 -5.42 24.14
C SER A 39 6.94 -4.75 23.60
N VAL A 40 7.77 -5.42 22.80
CA VAL A 40 8.92 -4.77 22.13
C VAL A 40 8.47 -3.78 21.04
N VAL A 41 7.37 -4.09 20.33
CA VAL A 41 6.78 -3.18 19.32
C VAL A 41 6.08 -1.99 19.99
N LEU A 42 5.34 -2.20 21.08
CA LEU A 42 4.64 -1.14 21.82
C LEU A 42 5.57 -0.21 22.64
N LEU A 43 6.76 -0.65 23.01
CA LEU A 43 7.71 0.16 23.80
C LEU A 43 8.53 1.15 22.96
N SER A 44 8.52 1.05 21.62
CA SER A 44 9.35 1.89 20.75
C SER A 44 8.57 2.90 19.91
N THR A 45 7.25 2.75 19.75
CA THR A 45 6.41 3.69 19.02
C THR A 45 4.98 3.63 19.54
N SER A 46 4.33 4.78 19.71
CA SER A 46 2.89 4.88 19.98
C SER A 46 2.11 4.34 18.77
N VAL A 47 1.82 3.05 18.76
CA VAL A 47 1.20 2.33 17.63
C VAL A 47 -0.12 1.69 18.06
N TYR A 48 -1.17 1.97 17.28
CA TYR A 48 -2.42 1.22 17.26
C TYR A 48 -2.23 -0.03 16.40
N ALA A 49 -2.38 -1.22 16.99
CA ALA A 49 -2.28 -2.50 16.27
C ALA A 49 -3.66 -3.19 16.24
N THR A 50 -4.13 -3.58 15.05
CA THR A 50 -5.23 -4.54 14.87
C THR A 50 -4.72 -5.73 14.06
N PRO A 51 -5.03 -6.98 14.47
CA PRO A 51 -4.61 -8.18 13.75
C PRO A 51 -5.51 -8.44 12.54
N VAL A 52 -4.91 -8.69 11.36
CA VAL A 52 -5.59 -9.24 10.18
C VAL A 52 -5.14 -10.69 10.00
N ILE A 53 -6.09 -11.63 9.95
CA ILE A 53 -5.85 -13.06 9.71
C ILE A 53 -6.26 -13.33 8.26
N GLY A 54 -5.30 -13.70 7.40
CA GLY A 54 -5.54 -14.07 6.00
C GLY A 54 -4.95 -15.45 5.67
N GLU A 55 -5.69 -16.23 4.88
CA GLU A 55 -5.36 -17.62 4.46
C GLU A 55 -4.22 -17.72 3.44
N LEU A 56 -3.56 -18.89 3.44
CA LEU A 56 -2.36 -19.26 2.69
C LEU A 56 -2.62 -19.56 1.20
N GLN A 57 -1.69 -19.14 0.33
CA GLN A 57 -1.44 -19.78 -0.98
C GLN A 57 -0.02 -20.36 -1.04
N GLU A 58 0.08 -21.56 -1.60
CA GLU A 58 1.25 -22.45 -1.64
C GLU A 58 2.49 -21.85 -2.33
N PHE A 59 3.68 -22.20 -1.86
CA PHE A 59 4.92 -22.09 -2.63
C PHE A 59 5.71 -23.41 -2.67
N GLU A 60 6.20 -23.72 -3.87
CA GLU A 60 6.77 -24.99 -4.32
C GLU A 60 8.13 -25.38 -3.70
N GLN A 61 8.30 -26.71 -3.67
CA GLN A 61 9.44 -27.58 -3.35
C GLN A 61 10.84 -26.98 -3.16
N PHE A 62 11.37 -27.25 -1.95
CA PHE A 62 12.78 -27.19 -1.60
C PHE A 62 13.51 -28.49 -2.04
N ARG A 63 14.43 -28.43 -3.01
CA ARG A 63 15.45 -29.49 -3.22
C ARG A 63 16.81 -28.96 -2.77
N LEU A 64 17.37 -29.57 -1.73
CA LEU A 64 18.75 -29.37 -1.32
C LEU A 64 19.67 -30.16 -2.24
N GLY A 65 20.41 -29.45 -3.09
CA GLY A 65 21.57 -29.96 -3.82
C GLY A 65 22.81 -29.20 -3.35
N CYS A 66 23.83 -29.95 -2.95
CA CYS A 66 25.06 -29.49 -2.31
C CYS A 66 25.88 -28.48 -3.12
N GLY A 67 26.53 -27.54 -2.42
CA GLY A 67 27.82 -26.96 -2.81
C GLY A 67 27.81 -25.95 -3.95
N GLY A 68 27.55 -24.68 -3.63
CA GLY A 68 27.82 -23.55 -4.50
C GLY A 68 27.18 -22.30 -3.92
N TYR A 69 27.95 -21.21 -3.80
CA TYR A 69 27.38 -19.89 -3.54
C TYR A 69 26.46 -19.54 -4.73
N LEU A 70 25.18 -19.87 -4.59
CA LEU A 70 24.14 -19.43 -5.51
C LEU A 70 23.77 -18.01 -5.10
N CYS A 71 24.24 -17.04 -5.88
CA CYS A 71 23.60 -15.73 -5.92
C CYS A 71 22.13 -15.96 -6.24
N TYR A 72 21.25 -15.78 -5.26
CA TYR A 72 19.81 -15.81 -5.46
C TYR A 72 19.45 -14.58 -6.31
N GLN A 73 19.43 -14.74 -7.64
CA GLN A 73 18.75 -13.78 -8.49
C GLN A 73 17.26 -14.03 -8.33
N ASN A 74 16.63 -13.21 -7.49
CA ASN A 74 15.18 -13.13 -7.46
C ASN A 74 14.70 -12.60 -8.82
N THR A 75 14.34 -13.51 -9.73
CA THR A 75 13.88 -13.20 -11.09
C THR A 75 12.53 -12.49 -11.12
N ASN A 76 11.90 -12.23 -9.96
CA ASN A 76 10.67 -11.44 -9.84
C ASN A 76 10.91 -9.96 -9.53
N SER A 77 12.16 -9.47 -9.50
CA SER A 77 12.43 -8.05 -9.24
C SER A 77 11.87 -7.16 -10.35
N VAL A 78 11.04 -6.18 -9.98
CA VAL A 78 10.56 -5.16 -10.91
C VAL A 78 11.70 -4.19 -11.21
N SER A 79 12.06 -4.03 -12.49
CA SER A 79 13.02 -3.00 -12.87
C SER A 79 12.40 -1.60 -12.75
N ILE A 80 13.23 -0.57 -12.52
CA ILE A 80 12.76 0.83 -12.47
C ILE A 80 12.01 1.25 -13.76
N ARG A 81 12.39 0.70 -14.91
CA ARG A 81 11.71 0.96 -16.19
C ARG A 81 10.31 0.33 -16.20
N GLN A 82 10.16 -0.89 -15.69
CA GLN A 82 8.85 -1.53 -15.56
C GLN A 82 7.98 -0.81 -14.53
N ALA A 83 8.54 -0.42 -13.38
CA ALA A 83 7.83 0.36 -12.37
C ALA A 83 7.25 1.65 -12.95
N LYS A 84 8.05 2.42 -13.70
CA LYS A 84 7.55 3.62 -14.42
C LYS A 84 6.36 3.33 -15.34
N ARG A 85 6.38 2.20 -16.07
CA ARG A 85 5.26 1.82 -16.94
C ARG A 85 4.02 1.46 -16.15
N ILE A 86 4.17 0.71 -15.06
CA ILE A 86 3.06 0.33 -14.15
C ILE A 86 2.42 1.59 -13.56
N VAL A 87 3.25 2.49 -13.01
CA VAL A 87 2.79 3.75 -12.40
C VAL A 87 2.09 4.64 -13.42
N ASN A 88 2.68 4.84 -14.61
CA ASN A 88 2.04 5.64 -15.66
C ASN A 88 0.70 5.04 -16.10
N ALA A 89 0.62 3.71 -16.23
CA ALA A 89 -0.64 3.04 -16.57
C ALA A 89 -1.70 3.20 -15.46
N MET A 90 -1.29 3.20 -14.19
CA MET A 90 -2.17 3.47 -13.06
C MET A 90 -2.69 4.91 -13.09
N GLU A 91 -1.81 5.90 -13.27
CA GLU A 91 -2.19 7.32 -13.34
C GLU A 91 -3.15 7.64 -14.49
N VAL A 92 -2.99 6.97 -15.64
CA VAL A 92 -3.93 7.09 -16.76
C VAL A 92 -5.31 6.57 -16.37
N LYS A 93 -5.39 5.41 -15.69
CA LYS A 93 -6.69 4.86 -15.23
C LYS A 93 -7.34 5.75 -14.18
N ILE A 94 -6.56 6.25 -13.20
CA ILE A 94 -7.05 7.18 -12.17
C ILE A 94 -7.70 8.39 -12.85
N ASN A 95 -6.99 9.05 -13.77
CA ASN A 95 -7.53 10.22 -14.47
C ASN A 95 -8.72 9.90 -15.37
N GLN A 96 -8.71 8.73 -16.02
CA GLN A 96 -9.87 8.29 -16.79
C GLN A 96 -11.11 8.22 -15.87
N TYR A 97 -11.02 7.49 -14.75
CA TYR A 97 -12.18 7.30 -13.88
C TYR A 97 -12.55 8.57 -13.10
N PHE A 98 -11.59 9.41 -12.74
CA PHE A 98 -11.88 10.74 -12.20
C PHE A 98 -12.60 11.63 -13.23
N GLY A 99 -12.21 11.57 -14.50
CA GLY A 99 -12.89 12.29 -15.59
C GLY A 99 -14.33 11.79 -15.83
N GLU A 100 -14.57 10.50 -15.64
CA GLU A 100 -15.90 9.87 -15.71
C GLU A 100 -16.72 10.05 -14.41
N ALA A 101 -16.16 10.67 -13.37
CA ALA A 101 -16.72 10.74 -12.01
C ALA A 101 -17.12 9.36 -11.43
N ASN A 102 -16.43 8.30 -11.85
CA ASN A 102 -16.78 6.90 -11.56
C ASN A 102 -16.06 6.38 -10.30
N GLN A 103 -16.65 6.66 -9.13
CA GLN A 103 -16.05 6.36 -7.83
C GLN A 103 -15.87 4.85 -7.59
N THR A 104 -16.79 4.04 -8.11
CA THR A 104 -16.70 2.58 -8.02
C THR A 104 -15.53 2.05 -8.84
N ALA A 105 -15.34 2.54 -10.07
CA ALA A 105 -14.22 2.11 -10.91
C ALA A 105 -12.85 2.52 -10.33
N ILE A 106 -12.76 3.68 -9.68
CA ILE A 106 -11.54 4.10 -8.98
C ILE A 106 -11.22 3.14 -7.84
N ALA A 107 -12.21 2.75 -7.04
CA ALA A 107 -12.02 1.84 -5.92
C ALA A 107 -11.52 0.45 -6.38
N GLU A 108 -11.83 0.01 -7.60
CA GLU A 108 -11.29 -1.24 -8.18
C GLU A 108 -9.79 -1.18 -8.49
N LEU A 109 -9.17 0.00 -8.46
CA LEU A 109 -7.71 0.14 -8.54
C LEU A 109 -7.01 -0.13 -7.20
N TYR A 110 -7.79 -0.23 -6.12
CA TYR A 110 -7.28 -0.43 -4.76
C TYR A 110 -7.54 -1.87 -4.31
N HIS A 111 -6.69 -2.34 -3.40
CA HIS A 111 -6.90 -3.60 -2.70
C HIS A 111 -8.07 -3.46 -1.70
N ASP A 112 -8.73 -4.58 -1.38
CA ASP A 112 -9.88 -4.60 -0.46
C ASP A 112 -9.51 -4.09 0.96
N ASP A 113 -8.26 -4.32 1.38
CA ASP A 113 -7.68 -3.85 2.65
C ASP A 113 -6.87 -2.56 2.53
N CYS A 114 -7.09 -1.74 1.49
CA CYS A 114 -6.33 -0.51 1.32
C CYS A 114 -6.58 0.52 2.44
N VAL A 115 -5.67 1.47 2.58
CA VAL A 115 -5.82 2.61 3.50
C VAL A 115 -5.59 3.91 2.75
N ILE A 116 -6.48 4.87 2.95
CA ILE A 116 -6.34 6.23 2.44
C ILE A 116 -6.27 7.19 3.62
N VAL A 117 -5.23 8.01 3.66
CA VAL A 117 -4.96 8.98 4.72
C VAL A 117 -5.00 10.39 4.15
N ASP A 118 -5.88 11.22 4.68
CA ASP A 118 -5.90 12.65 4.44
C ASP A 118 -5.25 13.36 5.61
N LYS A 119 -4.08 13.94 5.38
CA LYS A 119 -3.33 14.66 6.43
C LYS A 119 -3.98 15.98 6.83
N GLN A 120 -4.73 16.63 5.94
CA GLN A 120 -5.39 17.90 6.24
C GLN A 120 -6.53 17.71 7.25
N THR A 121 -7.30 16.65 7.07
CA THR A 121 -8.40 16.31 7.99
C THR A 121 -7.99 15.35 9.11
N GLN A 122 -6.73 14.89 9.12
CA GLN A 122 -6.21 13.87 10.04
C GLN A 122 -7.10 12.62 10.07
N SER A 123 -7.61 12.21 8.91
CA SER A 123 -8.54 11.10 8.78
C SER A 123 -7.90 9.93 8.03
N ALA A 124 -8.35 8.72 8.36
CA ALA A 124 -8.00 7.50 7.67
C ALA A 124 -9.27 6.73 7.30
N ASN A 125 -9.35 6.31 6.05
CA ASN A 125 -10.45 5.53 5.50
C ASN A 125 -9.92 4.19 4.98
N PHE A 126 -10.72 3.14 5.11
CA PHE A 126 -10.29 1.76 4.88
C PHE A 126 -11.10 1.08 3.78
N GLY A 127 -10.39 0.28 3.00
CA GLY A 127 -10.91 -0.52 1.91
C GLY A 127 -11.58 0.28 0.80
N LYS A 128 -12.20 -0.45 -0.13
CA LYS A 128 -12.89 0.13 -1.28
C LYS A 128 -13.97 1.13 -0.89
N GLN A 129 -14.72 0.86 0.18
CA GLN A 129 -15.74 1.79 0.67
C GLN A 129 -15.11 3.10 1.16
N GLY A 130 -13.94 3.04 1.81
CA GLY A 130 -13.17 4.21 2.19
C GLY A 130 -12.75 5.07 1.00
N VAL A 131 -12.31 4.42 -0.10
CA VAL A 131 -11.98 5.08 -1.37
C VAL A 131 -13.19 5.79 -1.94
N ILE A 132 -14.32 5.08 -2.04
CA ILE A 132 -15.58 5.64 -2.57
C ILE A 132 -16.02 6.84 -1.74
N THR A 133 -16.04 6.71 -0.41
CA THR A 133 -16.48 7.79 0.49
C THR A 133 -15.59 9.03 0.36
N THR A 134 -14.26 8.83 0.39
CA THR A 134 -13.29 9.93 0.27
C THR A 134 -13.43 10.67 -1.06
N ASN A 135 -13.41 9.93 -2.16
CA ASN A 135 -13.48 10.54 -3.48
C ASN A 135 -14.87 11.13 -3.77
N SER A 136 -15.95 10.52 -3.28
CA SER A 136 -17.30 11.09 -3.43
C SER A 136 -17.46 12.42 -2.68
N ALA A 137 -16.85 12.53 -1.49
CA ALA A 137 -16.89 13.76 -0.69
C ALA A 137 -16.16 14.92 -1.38
N LEU A 138 -15.01 14.63 -2.00
CA LEU A 138 -14.25 15.60 -2.80
C LEU A 138 -14.97 15.94 -4.11
N ALA A 139 -15.31 14.93 -4.90
CA ALA A 139 -15.86 15.07 -6.24
C ALA A 139 -17.27 15.68 -6.27
N LYS A 140 -18.09 15.41 -5.25
CA LYS A 140 -19.52 15.79 -5.19
C LYS A 140 -20.29 15.44 -6.48
N GLY A 141 -19.96 14.29 -7.06
CA GLY A 141 -20.54 13.79 -8.32
C GLY A 141 -20.03 14.44 -9.59
N GLN A 142 -18.99 15.28 -9.53
CA GLN A 142 -18.36 15.92 -10.68
C GLN A 142 -17.02 15.27 -11.02
N ALA A 143 -16.50 15.59 -12.20
CA ALA A 143 -15.19 15.14 -12.62
C ALA A 143 -14.07 15.71 -11.74
N MET A 144 -12.95 14.99 -11.67
CA MET A 144 -11.70 15.47 -11.09
C MET A 144 -10.55 15.21 -12.07
N VAL A 145 -9.43 15.90 -11.89
CA VAL A 145 -8.20 15.68 -12.66
C VAL A 145 -7.02 15.65 -11.71
N TRP A 146 -6.26 14.56 -11.72
CA TRP A 146 -5.09 14.35 -10.87
C TRP A 146 -3.79 14.49 -11.65
N THR A 147 -2.96 15.42 -11.24
CA THR A 147 -1.64 15.67 -11.85
C THR A 147 -0.55 15.47 -10.82
N THR A 148 0.49 14.71 -11.17
CA THR A 148 1.65 14.47 -10.29
C THR A 148 2.94 14.98 -10.90
N THR A 149 3.81 15.58 -10.07
CA THR A 149 5.11 16.15 -10.46
C THR A 149 6.19 15.75 -9.46
N ASN A 150 7.47 15.88 -9.86
CA ASN A 150 8.63 15.56 -9.02
C ASN A 150 8.57 14.17 -8.39
N LYS A 151 8.08 13.18 -9.15
CA LYS A 151 7.90 11.81 -8.66
C LYS A 151 9.23 11.13 -8.35
N ALA A 152 9.38 10.65 -7.13
CA ALA A 152 10.37 9.65 -6.74
C ALA A 152 9.71 8.26 -6.72
N LEU A 153 10.47 7.25 -7.15
CA LEU A 153 10.04 5.85 -7.13
C LEU A 153 11.02 5.04 -6.31
N ASP A 154 10.51 4.38 -5.28
CA ASP A 154 11.21 3.31 -4.58
C ASP A 154 10.60 1.98 -5.01
N VAL A 155 11.45 1.03 -5.44
CA VAL A 155 11.02 -0.19 -6.11
C VAL A 155 11.52 -1.40 -5.33
N GLY A 156 10.59 -2.05 -4.64
CA GLY A 156 10.81 -3.34 -4.01
C GLY A 156 10.54 -4.51 -4.95
N ALA A 157 10.77 -5.73 -4.46
CA ALA A 157 10.48 -6.94 -5.23
C ALA A 157 8.98 -7.13 -5.52
N THR A 158 8.11 -6.71 -4.59
CA THR A 158 6.65 -6.92 -4.64
C THR A 158 5.84 -5.64 -4.55
N HIS A 159 6.48 -4.50 -4.34
CA HIS A 159 5.83 -3.21 -4.13
C HIS A 159 6.56 -2.08 -4.83
N ILE A 160 5.83 -1.00 -5.14
CA ILE A 160 6.36 0.25 -5.67
C ILE A 160 5.81 1.36 -4.79
N VAL A 161 6.69 2.19 -4.24
CA VAL A 161 6.30 3.41 -3.53
C VAL A 161 6.53 4.60 -4.45
N ILE A 162 5.50 5.40 -4.63
CA ILE A 162 5.52 6.66 -5.36
C ILE A 162 5.41 7.77 -4.32
N SER A 163 6.25 8.79 -4.42
CA SER A 163 6.10 10.02 -3.65
C SER A 163 6.41 11.23 -4.51
N GLY A 164 5.82 12.39 -4.19
CA GLY A 164 6.05 13.62 -4.93
C GLY A 164 5.01 14.67 -4.59
N ASN A 165 4.80 15.60 -5.53
CA ASN A 165 3.76 16.61 -5.44
C ASN A 165 2.59 16.23 -6.33
N GLY A 166 1.38 16.40 -5.81
CA GLY A 166 0.14 16.16 -6.50
C GLY A 166 -0.73 17.41 -6.53
N ALA A 167 -1.53 17.54 -7.58
CA ALA A 167 -2.52 18.58 -7.76
C ALA A 167 -3.83 17.93 -8.25
N LEU A 168 -4.88 18.06 -7.44
CA LEU A 168 -6.22 17.56 -7.73
C LEU A 168 -7.10 18.75 -8.10
N PHE A 169 -7.45 18.87 -9.39
CA PHE A 169 -8.49 19.80 -9.81
C PHE A 169 -9.86 19.14 -9.63
N VAL A 170 -10.77 19.83 -8.95
CA VAL A 170 -12.12 19.33 -8.65
C VAL A 170 -13.13 20.24 -9.37
N HIS A 171 -13.91 19.67 -10.28
CA HIS A 171 -14.87 20.46 -11.06
C HIS A 171 -16.04 20.97 -10.23
N ALA A 172 -16.37 20.31 -9.11
CA ALA A 172 -17.51 20.70 -8.26
C ALA A 172 -17.35 22.06 -7.59
N ASP A 173 -16.13 22.45 -7.24
CA ASP A 173 -15.82 23.74 -6.62
C ASP A 173 -14.91 24.62 -7.48
N ASN A 174 -14.49 24.12 -8.65
CA ASN A 174 -13.58 24.80 -9.56
C ASN A 174 -12.27 25.20 -8.87
N ALA A 175 -11.76 24.32 -8.00
CA ALA A 175 -10.53 24.52 -7.24
C ALA A 175 -9.47 23.48 -7.57
N THR A 176 -8.20 23.84 -7.32
CA THR A 176 -7.07 22.90 -7.36
C THR A 176 -6.50 22.78 -5.97
N TYR A 177 -6.53 21.57 -5.42
CA TYR A 177 -5.92 21.21 -4.15
C TYR A 177 -4.53 20.62 -4.42
N SER A 178 -3.48 21.20 -3.84
CA SER A 178 -2.10 20.81 -4.16
C SER A 178 -1.29 20.51 -2.90
N GLY A 179 -0.35 19.58 -3.02
CA GLY A 179 0.58 19.29 -1.93
C GLY A 179 1.30 17.96 -2.12
N THR A 180 1.81 17.40 -1.04
CA THR A 180 2.58 16.15 -1.11
C THR A 180 1.66 14.95 -1.16
N PHE A 181 2.09 13.90 -1.86
CA PHE A 181 1.42 12.60 -1.83
C PHE A 181 2.42 11.46 -1.71
N LYS A 182 1.93 10.33 -1.21
CA LYS A 182 2.62 9.04 -1.19
C LYS A 182 1.62 7.95 -1.52
N GLN A 183 1.94 7.11 -2.49
CA GLN A 183 1.13 5.96 -2.89
C GLN A 183 1.99 4.70 -2.87
N THR A 184 1.43 3.59 -2.40
CA THR A 184 2.09 2.28 -2.44
C THR A 184 1.25 1.34 -3.27
N LEU A 185 1.85 0.78 -4.32
CA LEU A 185 1.30 -0.31 -5.09
C LEU A 185 1.92 -1.63 -4.67
N GLN A 186 1.13 -2.69 -4.65
CA GLN A 186 1.59 -4.05 -4.41
C GLN A 186 1.06 -5.00 -5.49
N ARG A 187 1.89 -6.00 -5.84
CA ARG A 187 1.52 -7.03 -6.81
C ARG A 187 0.66 -8.12 -6.16
N PHE A 188 -0.52 -8.35 -6.71
CA PHE A 188 -1.41 -9.45 -6.37
C PHE A 188 -1.68 -10.27 -7.64
N GLY A 189 -1.06 -11.45 -7.74
CA GLY A 189 -1.07 -12.23 -8.98
C GLY A 189 -0.46 -11.43 -10.15
N GLN A 190 -1.29 -11.18 -11.17
CA GLN A 190 -0.91 -10.38 -12.36
C GLN A 190 -1.29 -8.90 -12.25
N GLN A 191 -1.97 -8.49 -11.18
CA GLN A 191 -2.48 -7.14 -11.00
C GLN A 191 -1.61 -6.34 -10.03
N TRP A 192 -1.52 -5.04 -10.27
CA TRP A 192 -0.94 -4.07 -9.33
C TRP A 192 -2.07 -3.24 -8.77
N LEU A 193 -2.21 -3.25 -7.45
CA LEU A 193 -3.28 -2.56 -6.74
C LEU A 193 -2.69 -1.55 -5.75
N LEU A 194 -3.37 -0.43 -5.56
CA LEU A 194 -3.06 0.54 -4.52
C LEU A 194 -3.45 -0.05 -3.16
N ILE A 195 -2.49 -0.12 -2.25
CA ILE A 195 -2.72 -0.61 -0.88
C ILE A 195 -2.67 0.52 0.15
N TYR A 196 -2.02 1.63 -0.21
CA TYR A 196 -1.86 2.77 0.66
C TYR A 196 -1.80 4.04 -0.17
N GLU A 197 -2.50 5.05 0.30
CA GLU A 197 -2.42 6.40 -0.20
C GLU A 197 -2.42 7.37 0.97
N LEU A 198 -1.51 8.33 0.92
CA LEU A 198 -1.46 9.46 1.82
C LEU A 198 -1.36 10.72 0.98
N PHE A 199 -2.19 11.69 1.27
CA PHE A 199 -2.16 12.98 0.62
C PHE A 199 -2.30 14.11 1.63
N ASP A 200 -1.71 15.24 1.27
CA ASP A 200 -1.63 16.45 2.09
C ASP A 200 -1.94 17.65 1.19
N LEU A 201 -3.17 17.72 0.67
CA LEU A 201 -3.57 18.67 -0.38
C LEU A 201 -4.33 19.86 0.21
N VAL A 202 -3.82 21.06 -0.01
CA VAL A 202 -4.41 22.35 0.42
C VAL A 202 -4.95 23.16 -0.74
#